data_AF-A0AAN0LYN6-F1
#
_entry.id   AF-A0AAN0LYN6-F1
#
_cell.length_a   1.000
_cell.length_b   1.000
_cell.length_c   1.000
_cell.angle_alpha   90.00
_cell.angle_beta   90.00
_cell.angle_gamma   90.00
#
_symmetry.space_group_name_H-M   'P 1'
#
loop_
_entity.id
_entity.type
_entity.pdbx_description
1 polymer ?
#
loop_
_entity_poly.entity_id
_entity_poly.type
_entity_poly.pdbx_seq_one_letter_code
_entity_poly.pdbx_strand_id
1 'polypeptide(L)'
;MFIGRIVGIFIMNNPSIFPRFMEVADHSSIRFHIWDNAMDAIIKEPWWGHGLFSYALLFDNTHAHNIFIESLLSLGIVGTGILTLFIIERAVDVYNNAYYLDYPLAISLLVAFLVYGVFDIPIYYIQTILLFAVVFCIPNRNKF
;
A
#
# COMPACT_ATOMS: atom_id res chain seq x y z
N MET A 1 -16.23 -7.26 -18.99
CA MET A 1 -16.02 -8.29 -17.95
C MET A 1 -15.72 -9.69 -18.50
N PHE A 2 -16.41 -10.19 -19.54
CA PHE A 2 -16.21 -11.56 -20.06
C PHE A 2 -14.85 -11.83 -20.70
N ILE A 3 -14.31 -10.90 -21.49
CA ILE A 3 -13.01 -11.07 -22.18
C ILE A 3 -11.87 -11.19 -21.16
N GLY A 4 -11.86 -10.35 -20.12
CA GLY A 4 -10.85 -10.42 -19.06
C GLY A 4 -10.85 -11.76 -18.30
N ARG A 5 -12.03 -12.37 -18.12
CA ARG A 5 -12.15 -13.72 -17.52
C ARG A 5 -11.55 -14.80 -18.42
N ILE A 6 -11.85 -14.77 -19.72
CA ILE A 6 -11.32 -15.75 -20.69
C ILE A 6 -9.79 -15.63 -20.76
N VAL A 7 -9.28 -14.40 -20.84
CA VAL A 7 -7.85 -14.12 -20.84
C VAL A 7 -7.20 -14.59 -19.54
N GLY A 8 -7.81 -14.30 -18.38
CA GLY A 8 -7.32 -14.75 -17.08
C GLY A 8 -7.24 -16.27 -16.96
N ILE A 9 -8.29 -16.99 -17.37
CA ILE A 9 -8.33 -18.46 -17.38
C ILE A 9 -7.26 -19.03 -18.34
N PHE A 10 -7.09 -18.43 -19.51
CA PHE A 10 -6.06 -18.86 -20.47
C PHE A 10 -4.64 -18.73 -19.91
N ILE A 11 -4.33 -17.59 -19.26
CA ILE A 11 -3.03 -17.34 -18.63
C ILE A 11 -2.77 -18.35 -17.51
N MET A 12 -3.75 -18.61 -16.64
CA MET A 12 -3.61 -19.55 -15.52
C MET A 12 -3.38 -21.00 -15.98
N ASN A 13 -3.94 -21.40 -17.13
CA ASN A 13 -3.75 -22.74 -17.68
C ASN A 13 -2.47 -22.90 -18.51
N ASN A 14 -1.78 -21.80 -18.85
CA ASN A 14 -0.55 -21.83 -19.64
C ASN A 14 0.57 -21.00 -18.97
N PRO A 15 0.94 -21.29 -17.71
CA PRO A 15 1.89 -20.49 -16.95
C PRO A 15 3.30 -20.48 -17.56
N SER A 16 3.66 -21.52 -18.34
CA SER A 16 4.95 -21.62 -19.04
C SER A 16 5.14 -20.59 -20.16
N ILE A 17 4.05 -20.08 -20.74
CA ILE A 17 4.09 -19.02 -21.77
C ILE A 17 4.42 -17.67 -21.13
N PHE A 18 4.21 -17.53 -19.82
CA PHE A 18 4.41 -16.29 -19.08
C PHE A 18 5.39 -16.54 -17.93
N PRO A 19 6.71 -16.48 -18.19
CA PRO A 19 7.76 -16.81 -17.21
C PRO A 19 7.58 -16.17 -15.84
N ARG A 20 7.04 -14.94 -15.82
CA ARG A 20 6.70 -14.20 -14.60
C ARG A 20 5.81 -15.00 -13.63
N PHE A 21 4.87 -15.81 -14.13
CA PHE A 21 3.97 -16.63 -13.29
C PHE A 21 4.63 -17.88 -12.74
N MET A 22 5.67 -18.40 -13.42
CA MET A 22 6.46 -19.53 -12.90
C MET A 22 7.27 -19.11 -11.68
N GLU A 23 7.76 -17.86 -11.67
CA GLU A 23 8.55 -17.30 -10.57
C GLU A 23 7.69 -16.70 -9.44
N VAL A 24 6.36 -16.66 -9.57
CA VAL A 24 5.47 -16.07 -8.54
C VAL A 24 5.66 -16.79 -7.20
N ALA A 25 5.76 -18.12 -7.20
CA ALA A 25 5.93 -18.90 -5.98
C ALA A 25 7.27 -18.56 -5.30
N ASP A 26 8.36 -18.55 -6.07
CA ASP A 26 9.70 -18.26 -5.57
C ASP A 26 9.80 -16.83 -5.02
N HIS A 27 9.31 -15.83 -5.77
CA HIS A 27 9.32 -14.43 -5.33
C HIS A 27 8.38 -14.17 -4.14
N SER A 28 7.28 -14.93 -4.02
CA SER A 28 6.38 -14.82 -2.86
C SER A 28 7.04 -15.35 -1.60
N SER A 29 7.78 -16.46 -1.68
CA SER A 29 8.49 -17.04 -0.54
C SER A 29 9.52 -16.07 0.07
N ILE A 30 10.23 -15.33 -0.78
CA ILE A 30 11.19 -14.29 -0.37
C ILE A 30 10.49 -13.16 0.40
N ARG A 31 9.31 -12.73 -0.07
CA ARG A 31 8.52 -11.68 0.59
C ARG A 31 8.06 -12.11 1.98
N PHE A 32 7.61 -13.35 2.15
CA PHE A 32 7.24 -13.85 3.47
C PHE A 32 8.43 -13.85 4.44
N HIS A 33 9.62 -14.26 3.98
CA HIS A 33 10.82 -14.18 4.82
C HIS A 33 11.19 -12.73 5.19
N ILE A 34 11.06 -11.79 4.26
CA ILE A 34 11.24 -10.34 4.52
C ILE A 34 10.25 -9.87 5.60
N TRP A 35 8.99 -10.28 5.49
CA TRP A 35 7.93 -9.91 6.43
C TRP A 35 8.15 -10.50 7.81
N ASP A 36 8.57 -11.76 7.91
CA ASP A 36 8.87 -12.42 9.19
C ASP A 36 10.01 -11.68 9.93
N ASN A 37 11.10 -11.34 9.22
CA ASN A 37 12.19 -10.54 9.78
C ASN A 37 11.73 -9.16 10.27
N ALA A 38 10.88 -8.48 9.50
CA ALA A 38 10.32 -7.20 9.89
C ALA A 38 9.44 -7.33 11.15
N MET A 39 8.60 -8.38 11.21
CA MET A 39 7.74 -8.64 12.36
C MET A 39 8.55 -8.93 13.62
N ASP A 40 9.64 -9.68 13.52
CA ASP A 40 10.55 -9.92 14.64
C ASP A 40 11.16 -8.60 15.19
N ALA A 41 11.49 -7.64 14.31
CA ALA A 41 11.97 -6.32 14.74
C ALA A 41 10.86 -5.44 15.32
N ILE A 42 9.64 -5.49 14.76
CA ILE A 42 8.47 -4.80 15.30
C ILE A 42 8.15 -5.29 16.72
N ILE A 43 8.19 -6.61 16.95
CA ILE A 43 7.87 -7.18 18.27
C ILE A 43 8.86 -6.73 19.35
N LYS A 44 10.13 -6.50 18.98
CA LYS A 44 11.16 -5.99 19.92
C LYS A 44 10.91 -4.55 20.33
N GLU A 45 10.43 -3.70 19.42
CA GLU A 45 10.14 -2.29 19.68
C GLU A 45 8.82 -1.84 19.03
N PRO A 46 7.67 -2.20 19.60
CA PRO A 46 6.39 -2.08 18.90
C PRO A 46 5.78 -0.67 18.95
N TRP A 47 6.17 0.16 19.92
CA TRP A 47 5.43 1.40 20.20
C TRP A 47 5.82 2.57 19.30
N TRP A 48 7.13 2.80 19.14
CA TRP A 48 7.68 3.99 18.51
C TRP A 48 8.29 3.73 17.12
N GLY A 49 8.54 2.47 16.80
CA GLY A 49 9.20 2.08 15.55
C GLY A 49 10.67 2.48 15.51
N HIS A 50 11.31 2.23 14.38
CA HIS A 50 12.75 2.38 14.17
C HIS A 50 13.12 3.64 13.36
N GLY A 51 12.15 4.45 12.95
CA GLY A 51 12.34 5.58 12.02
C GLY A 51 12.02 5.23 10.56
N LEU A 52 11.91 6.24 9.70
CA LEU A 52 11.62 6.03 8.27
C LEU A 52 12.78 5.33 7.55
N PHE A 53 12.46 4.43 6.61
CA PHE A 53 13.42 3.63 5.84
C PHE A 53 14.21 2.61 6.68
N SER A 54 13.74 2.28 7.88
CA SER A 54 14.48 1.41 8.79
C SER A 54 14.59 -0.04 8.31
N TYR A 55 13.70 -0.52 7.44
CA TYR A 55 13.91 -1.83 6.83
C TYR A 55 15.22 -1.87 6.02
N ALA A 56 15.50 -0.80 5.25
CA ALA A 56 16.71 -0.73 4.44
C ALA A 56 17.98 -0.60 5.28
N LEU A 57 17.88 0.06 6.43
CA LEU A 57 18.99 0.23 7.36
C LEU A 57 19.27 -1.03 8.20
N LEU A 58 18.24 -1.80 8.55
CA LEU A 58 18.35 -2.94 9.46
C LEU A 58 18.66 -4.27 8.76
N PHE A 59 18.26 -4.43 7.50
CA PHE A 59 18.25 -5.73 6.83
C PHE A 59 19.00 -5.79 5.49
N ASP A 60 19.80 -4.76 5.14
CA ASP A 60 20.60 -4.68 3.89
C ASP A 60 19.79 -5.00 2.62
N ASN A 61 18.49 -4.65 2.66
CA ASN A 61 17.52 -4.89 1.61
C ASN A 61 16.90 -3.55 1.19
N THR A 62 16.25 -3.47 0.04
CA THR A 62 15.72 -2.17 -0.43
C THR A 62 14.47 -1.70 0.32
N HIS A 63 13.57 -2.61 0.75
CA HIS A 63 12.36 -2.31 1.54
C HIS A 63 11.54 -3.57 1.89
N ALA A 64 10.60 -3.45 2.85
CA ALA A 64 9.71 -4.55 3.27
C ALA A 64 8.67 -4.98 2.21
N HIS A 65 8.54 -4.23 1.12
CA HIS A 65 7.55 -4.45 0.06
C HIS A 65 6.09 -4.55 0.55
N ASN A 66 5.77 -3.90 1.66
CA ASN A 66 4.43 -3.87 2.22
C ASN A 66 4.30 -2.61 3.09
N ILE A 67 3.42 -1.69 2.70
CA ILE A 67 3.22 -0.41 3.37
C ILE A 67 2.76 -0.57 4.83
N PHE A 68 2.01 -1.62 5.14
CA PHE A 68 1.47 -1.86 6.49
C PHE A 68 2.59 -2.29 7.43
N ILE A 69 3.43 -3.22 6.98
CA ILE A 69 4.61 -3.70 7.72
C ILE A 69 5.63 -2.58 7.84
N GLU A 70 5.91 -1.85 6.75
CA GLU A 70 6.83 -0.71 6.80
C GLU A 70 6.35 0.37 7.77
N SER A 71 5.06 0.70 7.76
CA SER A 71 4.49 1.71 8.67
C SER A 71 4.68 1.29 10.13
N LEU A 72 4.39 0.03 10.46
CA LEU A 72 4.58 -0.50 11.82
C LEU A 72 6.05 -0.54 12.22
N LEU A 73 6.94 -0.98 11.32
CA LEU A 73 8.38 -1.03 11.58
C LEU A 73 8.97 0.37 11.76
N SER A 74 8.58 1.32 10.90
CA SER A 74 9.15 2.66 10.89
C SER A 74 8.56 3.57 11.96
N LEU A 75 7.24 3.52 12.17
CA LEU A 75 6.49 4.47 12.99
C LEU A 75 5.95 3.87 14.30
N GLY A 76 6.04 2.56 14.45
CA GLY A 76 5.42 1.84 15.56
C GLY A 76 3.89 1.88 15.52
N ILE A 77 3.27 1.30 16.53
CA ILE A 77 1.81 1.30 16.72
C ILE A 77 1.28 2.73 16.83
N VAL A 78 1.98 3.60 17.55
CA VAL A 78 1.53 4.98 17.81
C VAL A 78 1.49 5.78 16.50
N GLY A 79 2.59 5.81 15.76
CA GLY A 79 2.66 6.59 14.53
C GLY A 79 1.80 5.98 13.41
N THR A 80 1.75 4.65 13.30
CA THR A 80 0.84 3.96 12.36
C THR A 80 -0.63 4.25 12.69
N GLY A 81 -0.99 4.30 13.97
CA GLY A 81 -2.33 4.66 14.42
C GLY A 81 -2.71 6.09 14.03
N ILE A 82 -1.82 7.06 14.27
CA ILE A 82 -2.03 8.46 13.89
C ILE A 82 -2.20 8.59 12.37
N LEU A 83 -1.33 7.97 11.58
CA LEU A 83 -1.41 7.99 10.12
C LEU A 83 -2.74 7.38 9.63
N THR A 84 -3.14 6.25 10.22
CA THR A 84 -4.38 5.55 9.88
C THR A 84 -5.60 6.43 10.19
N LEU A 85 -5.64 7.05 11.38
CA LEU A 85 -6.71 7.96 11.77
C LEU A 85 -6.80 9.17 10.84
N PHE A 86 -5.66 9.76 10.46
CA PHE A 86 -5.62 10.85 9.48
C PHE A 86 -6.20 10.43 8.12
N ILE A 87 -5.82 9.26 7.60
CA ILE A 87 -6.35 8.74 6.33
C ILE A 87 -7.86 8.51 6.42
N ILE A 88 -8.34 7.93 7.52
CA ILE A 88 -9.77 7.70 7.75
C ILE A 88 -10.53 9.03 7.82
N GLU A 89 -10.05 9.99 8.61
CA GLU A 89 -10.66 11.31 8.74
C GLU A 89 -10.77 12.00 7.37
N ARG A 90 -9.72 11.94 6.56
CA ARG A 90 -9.71 12.51 5.21
C ARG A 90 -10.64 11.75 4.26
N ALA A 91 -10.67 10.42 4.30
CA ALA A 91 -11.58 9.63 3.48
C ALA A 91 -13.05 9.93 3.82
N VAL A 92 -13.36 10.08 5.10
CA VAL A 92 -14.70 10.46 5.59
C VAL A 92 -15.05 11.88 5.16
N ASP A 93 -14.12 12.83 5.26
CA ASP A 93 -14.33 14.20 4.79
C ASP A 93 -14.60 14.26 3.28
N VAL A 94 -13.80 13.56 2.47
CA VAL A 94 -13.99 13.49 1.01
C VAL A 94 -15.32 12.83 0.67
N TYR A 95 -15.66 11.70 1.29
CA TYR A 95 -16.95 11.04 1.06
C TYR A 95 -18.13 11.95 1.41
N ASN A 96 -18.03 12.63 2.55
CA ASN A 96 -19.12 13.43 3.06
C ASN A 96 -19.21 14.80 2.43
N ASN A 97 -18.17 15.36 1.82
CA ASN A 97 -18.12 16.77 1.44
C ASN A 97 -17.60 17.06 0.03
N ALA A 98 -17.00 16.11 -0.69
CA ALA A 98 -16.59 16.35 -2.07
C ALA A 98 -17.79 16.35 -3.04
N TYR A 99 -17.56 16.85 -4.25
CA TYR A 99 -18.56 16.80 -5.32
C TYR A 99 -18.90 15.35 -5.68
N TYR A 100 -20.11 15.09 -6.17
CA TYR A 100 -20.62 13.72 -6.37
C TYR A 100 -19.81 12.90 -7.39
N LEU A 101 -19.08 13.57 -8.29
CA LEU A 101 -18.16 12.92 -9.24
C LEU A 101 -16.75 12.71 -8.68
N ASP A 102 -16.35 13.50 -7.68
CA ASP A 102 -14.98 13.51 -7.17
C ASP A 102 -14.77 12.47 -6.07
N TYR A 103 -15.76 12.29 -5.16
CA TYR A 103 -15.62 11.34 -4.06
C TYR A 103 -15.43 9.88 -4.54
N PRO A 104 -16.13 9.35 -5.57
CA PRO A 104 -15.92 7.97 -6.02
C PRO A 104 -14.51 7.78 -6.61
N LEU A 105 -14.00 8.81 -7.31
CA LEU A 105 -12.65 8.81 -7.85
C LEU A 105 -11.62 8.80 -6.73
N ALA A 106 -11.76 9.68 -5.72
CA ALA A 106 -10.83 9.72 -4.60
C ALA A 106 -10.82 8.43 -3.78
N ILE A 107 -12.00 7.91 -3.45
CA ILE A 107 -12.12 6.67 -2.66
C ILE A 107 -11.57 5.48 -3.46
N SER A 108 -11.82 5.40 -4.77
CA SER A 108 -11.25 4.33 -5.60
C SER A 108 -9.72 4.43 -5.73
N LEU A 109 -9.16 5.63 -5.86
CA LEU A 109 -7.71 5.86 -5.83
C LEU A 109 -7.11 5.46 -4.48
N LEU A 110 -7.76 5.81 -3.37
CA LEU A 110 -7.32 5.43 -2.02
C LEU A 110 -7.33 3.90 -1.83
N VAL A 111 -8.40 3.23 -2.26
CA VAL A 111 -8.49 1.76 -2.19
C VAL A 111 -7.44 1.10 -3.09
N ALA A 112 -7.26 1.59 -4.32
CA ALA A 112 -6.24 1.08 -5.24
C ALA A 112 -4.83 1.24 -4.65
N PHE A 113 -4.56 2.39 -4.03
CA PHE A 113 -3.31 2.67 -3.33
C PHE A 113 -3.08 1.69 -2.16
N LEU A 114 -4.09 1.40 -1.34
CA LEU A 114 -3.97 0.45 -0.22
C LEU A 114 -3.76 -1.00 -0.71
N VAL A 115 -4.46 -1.40 -1.77
CA VAL A 115 -4.29 -2.73 -2.38
C VAL A 115 -2.90 -2.87 -3.00
N TYR A 116 -2.43 -1.85 -3.71
CA TYR A 116 -1.07 -1.82 -4.23
C TYR A 116 -0.03 -1.85 -3.10
N GLY A 117 -0.33 -1.17 -1.99
CA GLY A 117 0.48 -1.13 -0.78
C GLY A 117 0.74 -2.50 -0.12
N VAL A 118 -0.03 -3.54 -0.45
CA VAL A 118 0.26 -4.92 -0.01
C VAL A 118 1.54 -5.45 -0.66
N PHE A 119 1.84 -5.01 -1.88
CA PHE A 119 2.92 -5.53 -2.71
C PHE A 119 4.14 -4.60 -2.80
N ASP A 120 3.98 -3.34 -2.39
CA ASP A 120 5.01 -2.31 -2.51
C ASP A 120 4.75 -1.15 -1.54
N ILE A 121 5.66 -0.17 -1.50
CA ILE A 121 5.57 1.02 -0.65
C ILE A 121 5.37 2.26 -1.53
N PRO A 122 4.14 2.51 -2.01
CA PRO A 122 3.85 3.59 -2.95
C PRO A 122 4.12 5.00 -2.41
N ILE A 123 4.27 5.21 -1.10
CA ILE A 123 4.62 6.54 -0.56
C ILE A 123 6.05 6.95 -0.92
N TYR A 124 6.95 5.99 -1.17
CA TYR A 124 8.35 6.31 -1.44
C TYR A 124 8.61 6.75 -2.88
N TYR A 125 7.68 6.50 -3.79
CA TYR A 125 7.80 6.91 -5.19
C TYR A 125 7.06 8.22 -5.45
N ILE A 126 7.74 9.15 -6.13
CA ILE A 126 7.22 10.50 -6.37
C ILE A 126 5.91 10.49 -7.17
N GLN A 127 5.74 9.56 -8.11
CA GLN A 127 4.56 9.50 -8.97
C GLN A 127 3.32 9.09 -8.16
N THR A 128 3.45 8.08 -7.30
CA THR A 128 2.35 7.53 -6.51
C THR A 128 2.02 8.37 -5.29
N ILE A 129 3.01 9.00 -4.65
CA ILE A 129 2.72 9.95 -3.55
C ILE A 129 2.01 11.20 -4.07
N LEU A 130 2.31 11.67 -5.29
CA LEU A 130 1.58 12.78 -5.90
C LEU A 130 0.13 12.40 -6.20
N LEU A 131 -0.12 11.21 -6.74
CA LEU A 131 -1.49 10.71 -6.96
C LEU A 131 -2.27 10.58 -5.65
N PHE A 132 -1.60 10.12 -4.59
CA PHE A 132 -2.19 10.05 -3.26
C PHE A 132 -2.48 11.45 -2.69
N ALA A 133 -1.58 12.41 -2.88
CA ALA A 133 -1.77 13.80 -2.43
C ALA A 133 -2.98 14.47 -3.09
N VAL A 134 -3.28 14.16 -4.36
CA VAL A 134 -4.46 14.69 -5.05
C VAL A 134 -5.76 14.34 -4.31
N VAL A 135 -5.87 13.15 -3.72
CA VAL A 135 -7.05 12.73 -2.93
C VAL A 135 -7.28 13.69 -1.76
N PHE A 136 -6.22 14.22 -1.14
CA PHE A 136 -6.32 15.17 -0.02
C PHE A 136 -6.56 16.62 -0.47
N CYS A 137 -6.32 16.93 -1.73
CA CYS A 137 -6.49 18.27 -2.29
C CYS A 137 -7.86 18.48 -2.96
N ILE A 138 -8.76 17.49 -2.90
CA ILE A 138 -10.08 17.60 -3.54
C ILE A 138 -10.90 18.73 -2.90
N PRO A 139 -11.49 19.62 -3.72
CA PRO A 139 -12.29 20.72 -3.21
C PRO A 139 -13.55 20.25 -2.48
N ASN A 140 -13.86 20.92 -1.38
CA ASN A 140 -15.06 20.69 -0.60
C ASN A 140 -16.24 21.48 -1.21
N ARG A 141 -17.39 20.82 -1.39
CA ARG A 141 -18.62 21.41 -1.94
C ARG A 141 -19.08 22.66 -1.18
N ASN A 142 -18.77 22.75 0.12
CA ASN A 142 -19.25 23.81 1.01
C ASN A 142 -18.34 25.06 0.98
N LYS A 143 -17.28 25.06 0.15
CA LYS A 143 -16.30 26.16 0.07
C LYS A 143 -16.32 26.93 -1.27
N PHE A 144 -17.38 26.76 -2.08
CA PHE A 144 -17.63 27.50 -3.31
C PHE A 144 -19.00 28.17 -3.28
#